data_AF-A0A662DCF2-F1
#
_entry.id   AF-A0A662DCF2-F1
#
_cell.length_a   1.000
_cell.length_b   1.000
_cell.length_c   1.000
_cell.angle_alpha   90.00
_cell.angle_beta   90.00
_cell.angle_gamma   90.00
#
_symmetry.space_group_name_H-M   'P 1'
#
loop_
_entity.id
_entity.type
_entity.pdbx_description
1 polymer ?
#
loop_
_entity_poly.entity_id
_entity_poly.type
_entity_poly.pdbx_seq_one_letter_code
_entity_poly.pdbx_strand_id
1 'polypeptide(L)' 'ANGVPIYVSGGSSKTRGVTEADLEGKGAQFATPGQLVELTFAADRVLCY' A
#
# COMPACT_ATOMS: atom_id res chain seq x y z
N ALA A 1 -1.11 13.95 -2.59
CA ALA A 1 -1.06 13.37 -1.23
C ALA A 1 -0.23 14.29 -0.35
N ASN A 2 -0.70 14.66 0.85
CA ASN A 2 -0.01 15.60 1.76
C ASN A 2 1.22 14.95 2.45
N GLY A 3 2.08 14.27 1.68
CA GLY A 3 3.29 13.59 2.19
C GLY A 3 3.07 12.25 2.89
N VAL A 4 1.84 11.74 2.97
CA VAL A 4 1.54 10.44 3.61
C VAL A 4 1.93 9.29 2.68
N PRO A 5 2.75 8.32 3.13
CA PRO A 5 3.07 7.13 2.35
C PRO A 5 1.82 6.30 2.07
N ILE A 6 1.59 5.94 0.81
CA ILE A 6 0.48 5.06 0.40
C ILE A 6 1.06 3.73 -0.08
N TYR A 7 0.65 2.65 0.59
CA TYR A 7 1.02 1.29 0.25
C TYR A 7 -0.16 0.56 -0.36
N VAL A 8 0.07 -0.11 -1.49
CA VAL A 8 -0.96 -0.83 -2.24
C VAL A 8 -0.59 -2.32 -2.24
N SER A 9 -1.52 -3.20 -1.88
CA SER A 9 -1.28 -4.66 -1.88
C SER A 9 -0.90 -5.15 -3.29
N GLY A 10 0.36 -5.57 -3.47
CA GLY A 10 0.85 -6.01 -4.77
C GLY A 10 0.08 -7.21 -5.33
N GLY A 11 -0.22 -8.21 -4.50
CA GLY A 11 -0.99 -9.39 -4.93
C GLY A 11 -2.42 -9.03 -5.35
N SER A 12 -3.12 -8.24 -4.53
CA SER A 12 -4.51 -7.84 -4.81
C SER A 12 -4.62 -6.93 -6.05
N SER A 13 -3.66 -6.03 -6.21
CA SER A 13 -3.57 -5.11 -7.35
C SER A 13 -3.29 -5.82 -8.65
N LYS A 14 -2.29 -6.72 -8.68
CA LYS A 14 -1.90 -7.45 -9.89
C LYS A 14 -3.05 -8.32 -10.42
N THR A 15 -3.80 -9.00 -9.55
CA THR A 15 -4.98 -9.79 -9.96
C THR A 15 -6.07 -8.92 -10.61
N ARG A 16 -6.07 -7.61 -10.36
CA ARG A 16 -7.00 -6.64 -10.97
C ARG A 16 -6.40 -5.88 -12.15
N GLY A 17 -5.21 -6.26 -12.60
CA GLY A 17 -4.52 -5.62 -13.73
C GLY A 17 -3.89 -4.27 -13.39
N VAL A 18 -3.73 -3.92 -12.11
CA VAL A 18 -3.05 -2.69 -11.70
C VAL A 18 -1.54 -2.91 -11.82
N THR A 19 -0.88 -1.97 -12.49
CA THR A 19 0.54 -1.99 -12.85
C THR A 19 1.29 -0.81 -12.24
N GLU A 20 2.61 -0.79 -12.40
CA GLU A 20 3.47 0.32 -12.00
C GLU A 20 3.10 1.62 -12.70
N ALA A 21 2.67 1.56 -13.98
CA ALA A 21 2.21 2.72 -14.73
C ALA A 21 0.96 3.36 -14.09
N ASP A 22 0.11 2.56 -13.46
CA ASP A 22 -1.06 3.06 -12.75
C ASP A 22 -0.71 3.80 -11.45
N LEU A 23 0.50 3.63 -10.91
CA LEU A 23 0.97 4.30 -9.69
C LEU A 23 1.80 5.56 -9.97
N GLU A 24 2.21 5.77 -11.22
CA GLU A 24 3.06 6.89 -11.62
C GLU A 24 2.42 8.24 -11.24
N GLY A 25 3.20 9.10 -10.59
CA GLY A 25 2.75 10.41 -10.13
C GLY A 25 1.75 10.42 -8.96
N LYS A 26 1.29 9.25 -8.48
CA LYS A 26 0.26 9.17 -7.41
C LYS A 26 0.84 9.12 -5.99
N GLY A 27 2.15 8.97 -5.84
CA GLY A 27 2.80 8.86 -4.52
C GLY A 27 2.43 7.57 -3.78
N ALA A 28 2.12 6.51 -4.52
CA ALA A 28 1.78 5.20 -4.00
C ALA A 28 2.80 4.16 -4.49
N GLN A 29 3.02 3.11 -3.70
CA GLN A 29 3.93 2.03 -4.04
C GLN A 29 3.32 0.67 -3.70
N PHE A 30 3.69 -0.36 -4.45
CA PHE A 30 3.30 -1.72 -4.11
C PHE A 30 4.00 -2.18 -2.84
N ALA A 31 3.26 -2.94 -2.02
CA ALA A 31 3.73 -3.53 -0.79
C ALA A 31 3.34 -5.01 -0.70
N THR A 32 4.07 -5.73 0.15
CA THR A 32 3.80 -7.13 0.47
C THR A 32 2.89 -7.26 1.70
N PRO A 33 2.23 -8.42 1.90
CA PRO A 33 1.49 -8.68 3.14
C PRO A 33 2.37 -8.57 4.40
N GLY A 34 3.66 -8.90 4.32
CA GLY A 34 4.61 -8.75 5.43
C GLY A 34 4.78 -7.29 5.87
N GLN A 35 4.87 -6.37 4.90
CA GLN A 35 4.96 -4.93 5.21
C GLN A 35 3.69 -4.40 5.90
N LEU A 36 2.49 -4.91 5.54
CA LEU A 36 1.27 -4.56 6.27
C LEU A 36 1.35 -5.01 7.74
N VAL A 37 1.84 -6.22 7.99
CA VAL A 37 2.01 -6.73 9.37
C VAL A 37 3.01 -5.87 10.14
N GLU A 38 4.17 -5.57 9.56
CA GLU A 38 5.19 -4.70 10.19
C GLU A 38 4.63 -3.31 10.53
N LEU A 39 3.94 -2.67 9.59
CA LEU A 39 3.31 -1.36 9.80
C LEU A 39 2.22 -1.42 10.87
N THR A 40 1.45 -2.49 10.93
CA THR A 40 0.42 -2.73 11.95
C THR A 40 1.04 -2.80 13.34
N PHE A 41 2.15 -3.53 13.51
CA PHE A 41 2.86 -3.62 14.78
C PHE A 41 3.60 -2.33 15.16
N ALA A 42 4.04 -1.53 14.18
CA ALA A 42 4.70 -0.26 14.41
C ALA A 42 3.73 0.87 14.78
N ALA A 43 2.45 0.74 14.42
CA ALA A 43 1.42 1.74 14.70
C ALA A 43 0.81 1.54 16.09
N ASP A 44 0.52 2.65 16.79
CA ASP A 44 -0.22 2.58 18.05
C ASP A 44 -1.64 2.06 17.85
N ARG A 45 -2.26 2.40 16.71
CA ARG A 45 -3.65 2.08 16.38
C ARG A 45 -3.77 1.76 14.90
N VAL A 46 -4.69 0.86 14.60
CA VAL A 46 -5.04 0.45 13.22
C VAL A 46 -6.53 0.66 13.04
N LEU A 47 -6.89 1.41 12.00
CA LEU A 47 -8.28 1.66 11.62
C LEU A 47 -8.61 0.75 10.43
N CYS A 48 -9.64 -0.07 10.56
CA CYS A 48 -10.10 -1.00 9.51
C CYS A 48 -11.49 -0.58 9.01
N TYR A 49 -11.69 -0.59 7.69
CA TYR A 49 -12.94 -0.22 7.01
C TYR A 49 -13.35 -1.26 5.98
#